data_AF-A0A257UYQ6-F1
#
_entry.id   AF-A0A257UYQ6-F1
#
_cell.length_a   1.000
_cell.length_b   1.000
_cell.length_c   1.000
_cell.angle_alpha   90.00
_cell.angle_beta   90.00
_cell.angle_gamma   90.00
#
_symmetry.space_group_name_H-M   'P 1'
#
loop_
_entity.id
_entity.type
_entity.pdbx_description
1 polymer ?
#
loop_
_entity_poly.entity_id
_entity_poly.type
_entity_poly.pdbx_seq_one_letter_code
_entity_poly.pdbx_strand_id
1 'polypeptide(L)'
;ILAAIVMLITGFFFAAVSGNLVGMIGSSNNPISGLTLATTVVAALTMVIVGAKGTQGVAAVLGVAAIGCVSAAVAGEMLQDLKVGHILGGTPWKMQIGDIIGVVVASLVMFFPLYVLHVSDLAANPLTGGFGGKNLPAPQAGLMAALSQGIVGGQMAWPLVLVGIAMGVSLILIKVRSPMLFSVGMYLPLETTFAIFVGGLIRGVVDRMREKRGFNDAQKARVENAGILAASGLIAGEALMGLFIATVVFIRDRMHQPAQFWTVPGFSGIAPWLAIPVFVILAAYLVFVPLRKAGAPDEPAPPTAMM
;
A
#
# COMPACT_ATOMS: atom_id res chain seq x y z
N ILE A 1 12.33 -25.21 12.64
CA ILE A 1 12.29 -24.92 14.10
C ILE A 1 12.91 -23.56 14.41
N LEU A 2 14.19 -23.33 14.09
CA LEU A 2 14.84 -22.05 14.40
C LEU A 2 14.17 -20.83 13.75
N ALA A 3 13.82 -20.93 12.46
CA ALA A 3 12.99 -19.91 11.80
C ALA A 3 11.67 -19.65 12.54
N ALA A 4 11.04 -20.67 13.14
CA ALA A 4 9.80 -20.53 13.90
C ALA A 4 10.00 -19.82 15.24
N ILE A 5 11.12 -20.05 15.92
CA ILE A 5 11.49 -19.33 17.14
C ILE A 5 11.74 -17.85 16.81
N VAL A 6 12.48 -17.57 15.74
CA VAL A 6 12.74 -16.21 15.26
C VAL A 6 11.44 -15.52 14.88
N MET A 7 10.54 -16.20 14.16
CA MET A 7 9.19 -15.71 13.84
C MET A 7 8.40 -15.35 15.10
N LEU A 8 8.37 -16.24 16.10
CA LEU A 8 7.63 -16.01 17.35
C LEU A 8 8.15 -14.77 18.09
N ILE A 9 9.47 -14.65 18.24
CA ILE A 9 10.11 -13.55 18.97
C ILE A 9 9.91 -12.24 18.20
N THR A 10 10.29 -12.21 16.92
CA THR A 10 10.19 -10.98 16.12
C THR A 10 8.74 -10.55 15.93
N GLY A 11 7.83 -11.48 15.62
CA GLY A 11 6.41 -11.22 15.49
C GLY A 11 5.81 -10.62 16.77
N PHE A 12 6.14 -11.16 17.95
CA PHE A 12 5.68 -10.62 19.23
C PHE A 12 6.13 -9.18 19.47
N PHE A 13 7.42 -8.88 19.29
CA PHE A 13 7.94 -7.52 19.49
C PHE A 13 7.37 -6.53 18.46
N PHE A 14 7.27 -6.94 17.18
CA PHE A 14 6.70 -6.07 16.15
C PHE A 14 5.20 -5.85 16.32
N ALA A 15 4.45 -6.85 16.80
CA ALA A 15 3.05 -6.69 17.18
C ALA A 15 2.89 -5.66 18.30
N ALA A 16 3.74 -5.71 19.33
CA ALA A 16 3.72 -4.73 20.42
C ALA A 16 4.05 -3.30 19.94
N VAL A 17 5.08 -3.15 19.10
CA VAL A 17 5.47 -1.85 18.52
C VAL A 17 4.37 -1.31 17.62
N SER A 18 3.86 -2.12 16.70
CA SER A 18 2.78 -1.74 15.78
C SER A 18 1.53 -1.32 16.56
N GLY A 19 1.15 -2.11 17.57
CA GLY A 19 0.03 -1.79 18.45
C GLY A 19 0.14 -0.44 19.14
N ASN A 20 1.32 -0.14 19.69
CA ASN A 20 1.58 1.15 20.32
C ASN A 20 1.53 2.30 19.30
N LEU A 21 2.15 2.11 18.13
CA LEU A 21 2.14 3.12 17.06
C LEU A 21 0.71 3.40 16.59
N VAL A 22 -0.08 2.36 16.27
CA VAL A 22 -1.47 2.52 15.87
C VAL A 22 -2.30 3.20 16.96
N GLY A 23 -2.07 2.85 18.23
CA GLY A 23 -2.74 3.52 19.36
C GLY A 23 -2.46 5.02 19.45
N MET A 24 -1.28 5.48 19.01
CA MET A 24 -0.88 6.90 19.06
C MET A 24 -1.22 7.69 17.79
N ILE A 25 -0.99 7.11 16.61
CA ILE A 25 -1.05 7.83 15.32
C ILE A 25 -2.12 7.29 14.36
N GLY A 26 -2.82 6.20 14.73
CA GLY A 26 -3.80 5.52 13.90
C GLY A 26 -3.20 4.55 12.89
N SER A 27 -4.01 3.61 12.38
CA SER A 27 -3.61 2.56 11.45
C SER A 27 -3.23 3.13 10.08
N SER A 28 -3.90 4.19 9.64
CA SER A 28 -3.61 4.87 8.36
C SER A 28 -2.22 5.49 8.31
N ASN A 29 -1.65 5.86 9.47
CA ASN A 29 -0.29 6.40 9.59
C ASN A 29 0.71 5.36 10.10
N ASN A 30 0.29 4.12 10.34
CA ASN A 30 1.18 3.08 10.83
C ASN A 30 2.26 2.77 9.78
N PRO A 31 3.56 2.88 10.11
CA PRO A 31 4.65 2.60 9.17
C PRO A 31 4.85 1.08 8.94
N ILE A 32 3.78 0.34 8.62
CA ILE A 32 3.79 -1.11 8.40
C ILE A 32 4.87 -1.48 7.38
N SER A 33 4.97 -0.73 6.28
CA SER A 33 6.02 -0.95 5.27
C SER A 33 7.44 -0.88 5.84
N GLY A 34 7.71 0.01 6.81
CA GLY A 34 9.01 0.11 7.46
C GLY A 34 9.25 -1.03 8.45
N LEU A 35 8.22 -1.39 9.23
CA LEU A 35 8.26 -2.51 10.16
C LEU A 35 8.54 -3.83 9.41
N THR A 36 7.90 -4.07 8.26
CA THR A 36 8.13 -5.28 7.48
C THR A 36 9.52 -5.37 6.88
N LEU A 37 10.09 -4.25 6.42
CA LEU A 37 11.48 -4.22 5.94
C LEU A 37 12.47 -4.53 7.09
N ALA A 38 12.26 -3.96 8.27
CA ALA A 38 13.07 -4.27 9.45
C ALA A 38 12.97 -5.77 9.81
N THR A 39 11.76 -6.35 9.81
CA THR A 39 11.55 -7.79 10.01
C THR A 39 12.30 -8.61 8.96
N THR A 40 12.26 -8.19 7.69
CA THR A 40 12.97 -8.89 6.60
C THR A 40 14.47 -8.90 6.82
N VAL A 41 15.06 -7.77 7.23
CA VAL A 41 16.50 -7.66 7.51
C VAL A 41 16.89 -8.52 8.71
N VAL A 42 16.14 -8.47 9.81
CA VAL A 42 16.39 -9.29 11.00
C VAL A 42 16.25 -10.78 10.67
N ALA A 43 15.23 -11.15 9.93
CA ALA A 43 15.03 -12.52 9.45
C ALA A 43 16.20 -12.97 8.56
N ALA A 44 16.61 -12.15 7.59
CA ALA A 44 17.71 -12.45 6.69
C ALA A 44 19.03 -12.69 7.43
N LEU A 45 19.38 -11.77 8.33
CA LEU A 45 20.59 -11.88 9.15
C LEU A 45 20.56 -13.14 10.03
N THR A 46 19.43 -13.40 10.68
CA THR A 46 19.32 -14.57 11.56
C THR A 46 19.42 -15.87 10.77
N MET A 47 18.82 -15.94 9.59
CA MET A 47 18.89 -17.12 8.74
C MET A 47 20.30 -17.36 8.20
N VAL A 48 21.05 -16.31 7.89
CA VAL A 48 22.48 -16.42 7.53
C VAL A 48 23.32 -16.94 8.69
N ILE A 49 23.09 -16.44 9.92
CA ILE A 49 23.81 -16.92 11.12
C ILE A 49 23.60 -18.43 11.35
N VAL A 50 22.40 -18.91 11.02
CA VAL A 50 22.01 -20.33 11.13
C VAL A 50 22.54 -21.18 9.97
N GLY A 51 23.21 -20.56 9.00
CA GLY A 51 23.79 -21.23 7.84
C GLY A 51 22.79 -21.50 6.71
N ALA A 52 21.62 -20.86 6.72
CA ALA A 52 20.68 -20.94 5.61
C ALA A 52 21.27 -20.28 4.36
N LYS A 53 21.24 -20.98 3.23
CA LYS A 53 21.82 -20.53 1.95
C LYS A 53 20.88 -20.81 0.78
N GLY A 54 21.12 -20.13 -0.32
CA GLY A 54 20.42 -20.33 -1.57
C GLY A 54 18.93 -19.99 -1.50
N THR A 55 18.18 -20.48 -2.49
CA THR A 55 16.76 -20.14 -2.68
C THR A 55 15.89 -20.57 -1.50
N GLN A 56 16.21 -21.69 -0.85
CA GLN A 56 15.48 -22.13 0.35
C GLN A 56 15.67 -21.16 1.52
N GLY A 57 16.88 -20.62 1.71
CA GLY A 57 17.13 -19.58 2.71
C GLY A 57 16.34 -18.30 2.42
N VAL A 58 16.33 -17.84 1.16
CA VAL A 58 15.55 -16.66 0.74
C VAL A 58 14.05 -16.87 0.97
N ALA A 59 13.50 -18.02 0.59
CA ALA A 59 12.10 -18.35 0.81
C ALA A 59 11.74 -18.35 2.30
N ALA A 60 12.63 -18.89 3.14
CA ALA A 60 12.40 -18.93 4.58
C ALA A 60 12.46 -17.52 5.21
N VAL A 61 13.35 -16.64 4.75
CA VAL A 61 13.41 -15.22 5.15
C VAL A 61 12.12 -14.49 4.80
N LEU A 62 11.66 -14.63 3.56
CA LEU A 62 10.41 -14.01 3.10
C LEU A 62 9.20 -14.57 3.85
N GLY A 63 9.20 -15.86 4.20
CA GLY A 63 8.18 -16.49 5.04
C GLY A 63 8.12 -15.88 6.45
N VAL A 64 9.28 -15.69 7.09
CA VAL A 64 9.36 -15.00 8.40
C VAL A 64 8.86 -13.56 8.30
N ALA A 65 9.31 -12.83 7.27
CA ALA A 65 8.90 -11.45 7.04
C ALA A 65 7.39 -11.31 6.82
N ALA A 66 6.78 -12.22 6.06
CA ALA A 66 5.34 -12.25 5.81
C ALA A 66 4.55 -12.45 7.12
N ILE A 67 4.96 -13.41 7.96
CA ILE A 67 4.30 -13.65 9.25
C ILE A 67 4.45 -12.44 10.19
N GLY A 68 5.64 -11.84 10.26
CA GLY A 68 5.85 -10.63 11.07
C GLY A 68 5.02 -9.44 10.57
N CYS A 69 4.89 -9.28 9.25
CA CYS A 69 4.03 -8.25 8.64
C CYS A 69 2.56 -8.43 9.03
N VAL A 70 2.02 -9.64 8.84
CA VAL A 70 0.61 -9.94 9.15
C VAL A 70 0.38 -9.79 10.65
N SER A 71 1.29 -10.28 11.49
CA SER A 71 1.19 -10.14 12.94
C SER A 71 1.18 -8.67 13.38
N ALA A 72 2.07 -7.83 12.83
CA ALA A 72 2.12 -6.41 13.14
C ALA A 72 0.87 -5.66 12.64
N ALA A 73 0.38 -5.97 11.43
CA ALA A 73 -0.81 -5.34 10.86
C ALA A 73 -2.05 -5.67 11.69
N VAL A 74 -2.31 -6.96 11.92
CA VAL A 74 -3.49 -7.43 12.67
C VAL A 74 -3.47 -6.95 14.12
N ALA A 75 -2.31 -6.98 14.79
CA ALA A 75 -2.19 -6.46 16.15
C ALA A 75 -2.49 -4.94 16.23
N GLY A 76 -2.02 -4.18 15.24
CA GLY A 76 -2.31 -2.76 15.12
C GLY A 76 -3.80 -2.49 14.92
N GLU A 77 -4.41 -3.12 13.90
CA GLU A 77 -5.84 -2.98 13.60
C GLU A 77 -6.72 -3.38 14.79
N MET A 78 -6.44 -4.52 15.43
CA MET A 78 -7.18 -4.95 16.61
C MET A 78 -7.16 -3.90 17.73
N LEU A 79 -6.02 -3.28 18.01
CA LEU A 79 -5.92 -2.28 19.08
C LEU A 79 -6.69 -1.00 18.74
N GLN A 80 -6.72 -0.61 17.47
CA GLN A 80 -7.57 0.48 17.00
C GLN A 80 -9.05 0.13 17.11
N ASP A 81 -9.41 -1.08 16.69
CA ASP A 81 -10.79 -1.57 16.77
C ASP A 81 -11.25 -1.62 18.22
N LEU A 82 -10.44 -2.15 19.14
CA LEU A 82 -10.75 -2.15 20.57
C LEU A 82 -10.95 -0.74 21.14
N LYS A 83 -10.20 0.26 20.66
CA LYS A 83 -10.41 1.66 21.06
C LYS A 83 -11.76 2.18 20.57
N VAL A 84 -12.08 1.98 19.29
CA VAL A 84 -13.37 2.39 18.70
C VAL A 84 -14.53 1.64 19.37
N GLY A 85 -14.38 0.34 19.55
CA GLY A 85 -15.31 -0.52 20.25
C GLY A 85 -15.59 -0.06 21.67
N HIS A 86 -14.55 0.31 22.43
CA HIS A 86 -14.74 0.86 23.78
C HIS A 86 -15.57 2.15 23.77
N ILE A 87 -15.36 3.04 22.79
CA ILE A 87 -16.13 4.29 22.63
C ILE A 87 -17.60 3.99 22.27
N LEU A 88 -17.84 2.97 21.44
CA LEU A 88 -19.19 2.58 20.99
C LEU A 88 -19.91 1.63 21.97
N GLY A 89 -19.28 1.20 23.07
CA GLY A 89 -19.84 0.22 24.01
C GLY A 89 -19.78 -1.24 23.54
N GLY A 90 -18.88 -1.56 22.61
CA GLY A 90 -18.63 -2.91 22.11
C GLY A 90 -17.99 -3.85 23.14
N THR A 91 -18.20 -5.16 22.96
CA THR A 91 -17.62 -6.20 23.84
C THR A 91 -16.31 -6.73 23.25
N PRO A 92 -15.15 -6.55 23.91
CA PRO A 92 -13.83 -6.88 23.34
C PRO A 92 -13.68 -8.30 22.77
N TRP A 93 -14.17 -9.32 23.48
CA TRP A 93 -14.02 -10.71 23.03
C TRP A 93 -14.78 -11.00 21.72
N LYS A 94 -15.93 -10.34 21.50
CA LYS A 94 -16.70 -10.49 20.25
C LYS A 94 -15.97 -9.86 19.07
N MET A 95 -15.28 -8.75 19.31
CA MET A 95 -14.48 -8.06 18.29
C MET A 95 -13.27 -8.91 17.90
N GLN A 96 -12.59 -9.53 18.88
CA GLN A 96 -11.47 -10.43 18.61
C GLN A 96 -11.88 -11.64 17.75
N ILE A 97 -13.03 -12.26 18.07
CA ILE A 97 -13.54 -13.37 17.25
C ILE A 97 -13.90 -12.90 15.85
N GLY A 98 -14.53 -11.73 15.72
CA GLY A 98 -14.84 -11.13 14.43
C GLY A 98 -13.60 -10.93 13.56
N ASP A 99 -12.54 -10.37 14.13
CA ASP A 99 -11.28 -10.16 13.44
C ASP A 99 -10.58 -11.49 13.07
N ILE A 100 -10.55 -12.48 13.98
CA ILE A 100 -10.00 -13.81 13.66
C ILE A 100 -10.73 -14.44 12.46
N ILE A 101 -12.07 -14.37 12.45
CA ILE A 101 -12.86 -14.86 11.31
C ILE A 101 -12.50 -14.06 10.05
N GLY A 102 -12.42 -12.73 10.16
CA GLY A 102 -12.05 -11.83 9.06
C GLY A 102 -10.69 -12.19 8.46
N VAL A 103 -9.66 -12.36 9.27
CA VAL A 103 -8.29 -12.72 8.84
C VAL A 103 -8.26 -14.11 8.20
N VAL A 104 -8.96 -15.10 8.77
CA VAL A 104 -9.02 -16.45 8.19
C VAL A 104 -9.71 -16.43 6.84
N VAL A 105 -10.87 -15.77 6.73
CA VAL A 105 -11.59 -15.67 5.45
C VAL A 105 -10.77 -14.87 4.43
N ALA A 106 -10.21 -13.72 4.81
CA ALA A 106 -9.41 -12.89 3.93
C ALA A 106 -8.16 -13.62 3.41
N SER A 107 -7.45 -14.34 4.28
CA SER A 107 -6.26 -15.11 3.88
C SER A 107 -6.58 -16.25 2.91
N LEU A 108 -7.72 -16.93 3.08
CA LEU A 108 -8.19 -17.96 2.14
C LEU A 108 -8.63 -17.36 0.81
N VAL A 109 -9.28 -16.19 0.82
CA VAL A 109 -9.84 -15.56 -0.38
C VAL A 109 -8.77 -14.82 -1.19
N MET A 110 -7.84 -14.13 -0.56
CA MET A 110 -6.88 -13.23 -1.22
C MET A 110 -5.93 -13.92 -2.19
N PHE A 111 -5.68 -15.22 -2.02
CA PHE A 111 -4.87 -15.98 -2.98
C PHE A 111 -5.46 -15.96 -4.39
N PHE A 112 -6.78 -16.10 -4.53
CA PHE A 112 -7.45 -16.20 -5.83
C PHE A 112 -7.31 -14.95 -6.71
N PRO A 113 -7.66 -13.72 -6.27
CA PRO A 113 -7.52 -12.54 -7.10
C PRO A 113 -6.06 -12.26 -7.44
N LEU A 114 -5.11 -12.50 -6.52
CA LEU A 114 -3.68 -12.34 -6.79
C LEU A 114 -3.18 -13.35 -7.82
N TYR A 115 -3.60 -14.62 -7.71
CA TYR A 115 -3.28 -15.65 -8.68
C TYR A 115 -3.85 -15.31 -10.07
N VAL A 116 -5.12 -14.91 -10.13
CA VAL A 116 -5.79 -14.48 -11.37
C VAL A 116 -5.06 -13.30 -12.00
N LEU A 117 -4.74 -12.25 -11.24
CA LEU A 117 -3.96 -11.12 -11.73
C LEU A 117 -2.61 -11.55 -12.32
N HIS A 118 -1.87 -12.37 -11.58
CA HIS A 118 -0.55 -12.84 -11.97
C HIS A 118 -0.56 -13.65 -13.27
N VAL A 119 -1.39 -14.69 -13.32
CA VAL A 119 -1.39 -15.62 -14.47
C VAL A 119 -2.04 -15.02 -15.70
N SER A 120 -3.03 -14.11 -15.53
CA SER A 120 -3.66 -13.43 -16.66
C SER A 120 -2.71 -12.46 -17.33
N ASP A 121 -1.92 -11.72 -16.55
CA ASP A 121 -0.91 -10.83 -17.11
C ASP A 121 0.24 -11.61 -17.76
N LEU A 122 0.63 -12.78 -17.21
CA LEU A 122 1.58 -13.68 -17.87
C LEU A 122 1.04 -14.24 -19.19
N ALA A 123 -0.24 -14.63 -19.23
CA ALA A 123 -0.87 -15.15 -20.45
C ALA A 123 -0.96 -14.06 -21.54
N ALA A 124 -1.28 -12.82 -21.15
CA ALA A 124 -1.33 -11.69 -22.06
C ALA A 124 0.07 -11.20 -22.49
N ASN A 125 1.07 -11.28 -21.60
CA ASN A 125 2.41 -10.74 -21.79
C ASN A 125 3.49 -11.76 -21.36
N PRO A 126 3.77 -12.82 -22.15
CA PRO A 126 4.60 -13.94 -21.71
C PRO A 126 6.04 -13.59 -21.30
N LEU A 127 6.60 -12.50 -21.82
CA LEU A 127 7.99 -12.12 -21.59
C LEU A 127 8.17 -11.09 -20.46
N THR A 128 7.12 -10.34 -20.12
CA THR A 128 7.22 -9.17 -19.23
C THR A 128 6.11 -9.08 -18.19
N GLY A 129 5.17 -10.01 -18.22
CA GLY A 129 4.01 -10.04 -17.34
C GLY A 129 4.30 -10.67 -15.98
N GLY A 130 3.29 -10.63 -15.12
CA GLY A 130 3.36 -11.10 -13.75
C GLY A 130 3.84 -10.02 -12.79
N PHE A 131 3.79 -10.34 -11.49
CA PHE A 131 4.17 -9.42 -10.43
C PHE A 131 5.65 -9.08 -10.49
N GLY A 132 5.97 -7.78 -10.39
CA GLY A 132 7.31 -7.25 -10.58
C GLY A 132 7.64 -6.92 -12.04
N GLY A 133 6.74 -7.26 -12.98
CA GLY A 133 6.80 -6.83 -14.37
C GLY A 133 6.36 -5.38 -14.57
N LYS A 134 6.32 -4.95 -15.84
CA LYS A 134 5.96 -3.56 -16.19
C LYS A 134 4.48 -3.24 -15.90
N ASN A 135 3.58 -4.20 -16.13
CA ASN A 135 2.14 -4.00 -15.99
C ASN A 135 1.68 -4.14 -14.54
N LEU A 136 2.35 -4.98 -13.76
CA LEU A 136 2.08 -5.22 -12.34
C LEU A 136 3.33 -4.91 -11.51
N PRO A 137 3.78 -3.63 -11.45
CA PRO A 137 4.96 -3.26 -10.70
C PRO A 137 4.72 -3.54 -9.21
N ALA A 138 5.67 -4.22 -8.57
CA ALA A 138 5.62 -4.52 -7.14
C ALA A 138 6.90 -4.04 -6.44
N PRO A 139 7.14 -2.72 -6.33
CA PRO A 139 8.41 -2.17 -5.83
C PRO A 139 8.77 -2.64 -4.42
N GLN A 140 7.79 -2.70 -3.52
CA GLN A 140 7.99 -3.15 -2.13
C GLN A 140 8.37 -4.64 -2.08
N ALA A 141 7.72 -5.48 -2.88
CA ALA A 141 8.06 -6.90 -2.98
C ALA A 141 9.44 -7.10 -3.61
N GLY A 142 9.77 -6.31 -4.65
CA GLY A 142 11.07 -6.30 -5.29
C GLY A 142 12.20 -5.91 -4.33
N LEU A 143 11.98 -4.89 -3.49
CA LEU A 143 12.92 -4.48 -2.46
C LEU A 143 13.12 -5.60 -1.41
N MET A 144 12.05 -6.24 -0.94
CA MET A 144 12.14 -7.36 0.00
C MET A 144 12.89 -8.55 -0.61
N ALA A 145 12.64 -8.86 -1.87
CA ALA A 145 13.34 -9.91 -2.61
C ALA A 145 14.83 -9.58 -2.76
N ALA A 146 15.17 -8.35 -3.19
CA ALA A 146 16.55 -7.90 -3.35
C ALA A 146 17.34 -7.92 -2.03
N LEU A 147 16.73 -7.47 -0.93
CA LEU A 147 17.35 -7.53 0.40
C LEU A 147 17.59 -8.97 0.85
N SER A 148 16.58 -9.83 0.70
CA SER A 148 16.67 -11.24 1.10
C SER A 148 17.72 -11.98 0.28
N GLN A 149 17.75 -11.79 -1.03
CA GLN A 149 18.74 -12.38 -1.93
C GLN A 149 20.14 -11.82 -1.68
N GLY A 150 20.29 -10.52 -1.47
CA GLY A 150 21.58 -9.88 -1.21
C GLY A 150 22.21 -10.36 0.09
N ILE A 151 21.43 -10.41 1.18
CA ILE A 151 21.91 -10.84 2.50
C ILE A 151 22.19 -12.35 2.51
N VAL A 152 21.24 -13.19 2.09
CA VAL A 152 21.40 -14.66 2.08
C VAL A 152 22.44 -15.13 1.06
N GLY A 153 22.52 -14.45 -0.08
CA GLY A 153 23.49 -14.71 -1.13
C GLY A 153 24.90 -14.17 -0.84
N GLY A 154 25.07 -13.40 0.23
CA GLY A 154 26.37 -12.83 0.62
C GLY A 154 26.89 -11.72 -0.30
N GLN A 155 26.05 -11.18 -1.19
CA GLN A 155 26.40 -10.14 -2.16
C GLN A 155 25.85 -8.76 -1.77
N MET A 156 25.44 -8.59 -0.51
CA MET A 156 24.86 -7.34 -0.05
C MET A 156 25.88 -6.20 -0.07
N ALA A 157 25.51 -5.08 -0.71
CA ALA A 157 26.31 -3.87 -0.70
C ALA A 157 26.18 -3.13 0.65
N TRP A 158 26.77 -3.69 1.71
CA TRP A 158 26.76 -3.12 3.07
C TRP A 158 27.15 -1.64 3.15
N PRO A 159 28.11 -1.13 2.35
CA PRO A 159 28.40 0.31 2.34
C PRO A 159 27.18 1.16 1.98
N LEU A 160 26.35 0.74 1.02
CA LEU A 160 25.14 1.46 0.64
C LEU A 160 24.07 1.43 1.74
N VAL A 161 23.95 0.29 2.45
CA VAL A 161 23.04 0.18 3.60
C VAL A 161 23.46 1.14 4.71
N LEU A 162 24.75 1.20 5.03
CA LEU A 162 25.29 2.11 6.05
C LEU A 162 25.10 3.57 5.67
N VAL A 163 25.30 3.93 4.39
CA VAL A 163 25.00 5.27 3.88
C VAL A 163 23.51 5.59 4.05
N GLY A 164 22.61 4.65 3.75
CA GLY A 164 21.17 4.82 3.97
C GLY A 164 20.81 5.05 5.43
N ILE A 165 21.41 4.29 6.35
CA ILE A 165 21.22 4.47 7.80
C ILE A 165 21.73 5.85 8.24
N ALA A 166 22.95 6.22 7.82
CA ALA A 166 23.53 7.52 8.15
C ALA A 166 22.67 8.66 7.63
N MET A 167 22.21 8.57 6.38
CA MET A 167 21.30 9.55 5.78
C MET A 167 19.97 9.64 6.55
N GLY A 168 19.37 8.50 6.93
CA GLY A 168 18.16 8.48 7.75
C GLY A 168 18.34 9.17 9.11
N VAL A 169 19.45 8.90 9.79
CA VAL A 169 19.82 9.57 11.04
C VAL A 169 20.02 11.07 10.80
N SER A 170 20.74 11.46 9.75
CA SER A 170 20.93 12.87 9.40
C SER A 170 19.60 13.59 9.13
N LEU A 171 18.67 12.98 8.39
CA LEU A 171 17.34 13.54 8.13
C LEU A 171 16.53 13.75 9.42
N ILE A 172 16.64 12.82 10.37
CA ILE A 172 16.02 12.96 11.70
C ILE A 172 16.67 14.09 12.50
N LEU A 173 18.01 14.17 12.50
CA LEU A 173 18.77 15.19 13.23
C LEU A 173 18.48 16.61 12.72
N ILE A 174 18.34 16.80 11.40
CA ILE A 174 17.95 18.09 10.81
C ILE A 174 16.44 18.35 10.89
N LYS A 175 15.67 17.47 11.56
CA LYS A 175 14.22 17.58 11.77
C LYS A 175 13.43 17.72 10.47
N VAL A 176 13.79 16.94 9.44
CA VAL A 176 12.95 16.83 8.24
C VAL A 176 11.56 16.35 8.67
N ARG A 177 10.53 17.02 8.17
CA ARG A 177 9.13 16.80 8.59
C ARG A 177 8.65 15.36 8.33
N SER A 178 9.13 14.73 7.26
CA SER A 178 8.86 13.33 6.96
C SER A 178 10.03 12.67 6.21
N PRO A 179 10.98 12.05 6.94
CA PRO A 179 12.04 11.24 6.32
C PRO A 179 11.49 10.06 5.51
N MET A 180 10.33 9.54 5.89
CA MET A 180 9.67 8.43 5.19
C MET A 180 9.27 8.79 3.76
N LEU A 181 8.72 9.98 3.53
CA LEU A 181 8.37 10.42 2.16
C LEU A 181 9.59 10.51 1.26
N PHE A 182 10.73 10.95 1.81
CA PHE A 182 12.01 10.99 1.08
C PHE A 182 12.44 9.58 0.66
N SER A 183 12.49 8.64 1.61
CA SER A 183 12.87 7.26 1.34
C SER A 183 11.92 6.55 0.37
N VAL A 184 10.60 6.79 0.49
CA VAL A 184 9.60 6.22 -0.41
C VAL A 184 9.78 6.74 -1.84
N GLY A 185 10.01 8.04 -2.01
CA GLY A 185 10.27 8.63 -3.33
C GLY A 185 11.52 8.07 -4.02
N MET A 186 12.52 7.61 -3.26
CA MET A 186 13.76 7.05 -3.83
C MET A 186 13.60 5.66 -4.45
N TYR A 187 12.68 4.82 -3.94
CA TYR A 187 12.52 3.46 -4.47
C TYR A 187 11.31 3.30 -5.39
N LEU A 188 10.37 4.23 -5.38
CA LEU A 188 9.21 4.19 -6.27
C LEU A 188 9.60 4.53 -7.71
N PRO A 189 8.99 3.87 -8.72
CA PRO A 189 9.15 4.24 -10.11
C PRO A 189 8.81 5.71 -10.35
N LEU A 190 9.53 6.36 -11.28
CA LEU A 190 9.31 7.76 -11.62
C LEU A 190 7.85 8.03 -12.05
N GLU A 191 7.24 7.09 -12.78
CA GLU A 191 5.84 7.16 -13.21
C GLU A 191 4.88 7.26 -12.02
N THR A 192 5.07 6.41 -11.00
CA THR A 192 4.26 6.41 -9.78
C THR A 192 4.48 7.69 -8.98
N THR A 193 5.74 8.10 -8.80
CA THR A 193 6.08 9.33 -8.06
C THR A 193 5.53 10.57 -8.76
N PHE A 194 5.57 10.62 -10.10
CA PHE A 194 5.01 11.72 -10.88
C PHE A 194 3.48 11.76 -10.79
N ALA A 195 2.80 10.61 -10.83
CA ALA A 195 1.35 10.54 -10.61
C ALA A 195 0.95 11.09 -9.22
N ILE A 196 1.69 10.73 -8.17
CA ILE A 196 1.51 11.28 -6.81
C ILE A 196 1.71 12.80 -6.80
N PHE A 197 2.77 13.29 -7.44
CA PHE A 197 3.04 14.72 -7.56
C PHE A 197 1.89 15.47 -8.24
N VAL A 198 1.36 14.94 -9.35
CA VAL A 198 0.21 15.53 -10.07
C VAL A 198 -1.04 15.54 -9.18
N GLY A 199 -1.29 14.49 -8.40
CA GLY A 199 -2.34 14.48 -7.37
C GLY A 199 -2.16 15.60 -6.33
N GLY A 200 -0.92 15.86 -5.91
CA GLY A 200 -0.55 16.98 -5.05
C GLY A 200 -0.82 18.35 -5.69
N LEU A 201 -0.56 18.51 -6.99
CA LEU A 201 -0.91 19.74 -7.72
C LEU A 201 -2.42 19.95 -7.77
N ILE A 202 -3.21 18.90 -8.03
CA ILE A 202 -4.68 18.96 -8.00
C ILE A 202 -5.17 19.39 -6.62
N ARG A 203 -4.61 18.81 -5.55
CA ARG A 203 -4.90 19.22 -4.17
C ARG A 203 -4.57 20.69 -3.93
N GLY A 204 -3.41 21.15 -4.39
CA GLY A 204 -3.01 22.57 -4.31
C GLY A 204 -3.98 23.52 -5.01
N VAL A 205 -4.56 23.11 -6.14
CA VAL A 205 -5.62 23.88 -6.82
C VAL A 205 -6.88 23.95 -5.96
N VAL A 206 -7.32 22.82 -5.38
CA VAL A 206 -8.49 22.79 -4.47
C VAL A 206 -8.28 23.71 -3.28
N ASP A 207 -7.11 23.66 -2.65
CA ASP A 207 -6.77 24.47 -1.49
C ASP A 207 -6.81 25.97 -1.83
N ARG A 208 -6.23 26.37 -2.97
CA ARG A 208 -6.25 27.76 -3.45
C ARG A 208 -7.67 28.25 -3.78
N MET A 209 -8.51 27.38 -4.35
CA MET A 209 -9.91 27.72 -4.67
C MET A 209 -10.77 27.85 -3.41
N ARG A 210 -10.51 27.02 -2.40
CA ARG A 210 -11.15 27.06 -1.08
C ARG A 210 -10.85 28.36 -0.34
N GLU A 211 -9.59 28.81 -0.38
CA GLU A 211 -9.18 30.10 0.17
C GLU A 211 -9.86 31.27 -0.58
N LYS A 212 -9.86 31.23 -1.92
CA LYS A 212 -10.50 32.26 -2.74
C LYS A 212 -12.01 32.37 -2.50
N ARG A 213 -12.67 31.28 -2.11
CA ARG A 213 -14.10 31.24 -1.78
C ARG A 213 -14.41 31.64 -0.33
N GLY A 214 -13.40 31.88 0.50
CA GLY A 214 -13.59 32.30 1.89
C GLY A 214 -14.23 31.23 2.79
N PHE A 215 -13.99 29.95 2.51
CA PHE A 215 -14.57 28.86 3.32
C PHE A 215 -14.07 28.88 4.77
N ASN A 216 -14.97 28.65 5.72
CA ASN A 216 -14.64 28.49 7.14
C ASN A 216 -14.04 27.09 7.43
N ASP A 217 -13.49 26.88 8.62
CA ASP A 217 -12.76 25.63 8.94
C ASP A 217 -13.63 24.37 8.83
N ALA A 218 -14.92 24.47 9.17
CA ALA A 218 -15.88 23.37 9.00
C ALA A 218 -16.07 22.99 7.52
N GLN A 219 -16.25 23.99 6.64
CA GLN A 219 -16.33 23.78 5.20
C GLN A 219 -15.01 23.24 4.64
N LYS A 220 -13.86 23.74 5.12
CA LYS A 220 -12.55 23.25 4.69
C LYS A 220 -12.35 21.77 5.01
N ALA A 221 -12.76 21.33 6.19
CA ALA A 221 -12.72 19.94 6.61
C ALA A 221 -13.66 19.04 5.78
N ARG A 222 -14.87 19.50 5.45
CA ARG A 222 -15.80 18.77 4.58
C ARG A 222 -15.24 18.58 3.17
N VAL A 223 -14.70 19.64 2.58
CA VAL A 223 -14.03 19.57 1.26
C VAL A 223 -12.88 18.57 1.29
N GLU A 224 -12.09 18.57 2.36
CA GLU A 224 -10.97 17.65 2.52
C GLU A 224 -11.40 16.19 2.60
N ASN A 225 -12.34 15.87 3.50
CA ASN A 225 -12.88 14.52 3.65
C ASN A 225 -13.51 14.03 2.33
N ALA A 226 -14.24 14.89 1.62
CA ALA A 226 -14.83 14.57 0.31
C ALA A 226 -13.75 14.31 -0.75
N GLY A 227 -12.65 15.07 -0.74
CA GLY A 227 -11.51 14.86 -1.63
C GLY A 227 -10.80 13.54 -1.38
N ILE A 228 -10.54 13.21 -0.11
CA ILE A 228 -9.93 11.93 0.29
C ILE A 228 -10.81 10.76 -0.15
N LEU A 229 -12.12 10.83 0.12
CA LEU A 229 -13.08 9.79 -0.26
C LEU A 229 -13.22 9.63 -1.78
N ALA A 230 -13.21 10.73 -2.52
CA ALA A 230 -13.26 10.69 -3.98
C ALA A 230 -11.99 10.04 -4.56
N ALA A 231 -10.82 10.41 -4.05
CA ALA A 231 -9.55 9.83 -4.49
C ALA A 231 -9.43 8.35 -4.11
N SER A 232 -9.76 7.96 -2.89
CA SER A 232 -9.74 6.56 -2.46
C SER A 232 -10.73 5.69 -3.24
N GLY A 233 -11.90 6.23 -3.56
CA GLY A 233 -12.88 5.59 -4.45
C GLY A 233 -12.36 5.36 -5.86
N LEU A 234 -11.61 6.30 -6.44
CA LEU A 234 -10.97 6.12 -7.75
C LEU A 234 -9.87 5.04 -7.72
N ILE A 235 -9.06 5.00 -6.66
CA ILE A 235 -8.03 3.97 -6.47
C ILE A 235 -8.67 2.58 -6.35
N ALA A 236 -9.70 2.44 -5.49
CA ALA A 236 -10.42 1.19 -5.34
C ALA A 236 -11.12 0.77 -6.64
N GLY A 237 -11.72 1.73 -7.36
CA GLY A 237 -12.38 1.48 -8.64
C GLY A 237 -11.42 0.99 -9.73
N GLU A 238 -10.22 1.58 -9.80
CA GLU A 238 -9.16 1.15 -10.73
C GLU A 238 -8.71 -0.28 -10.41
N ALA A 239 -8.44 -0.60 -9.14
CA ALA A 239 -8.06 -1.95 -8.73
C ALA A 239 -9.16 -3.00 -9.03
N LEU A 240 -10.43 -2.67 -8.77
CA LEU A 240 -11.56 -3.56 -9.09
C LEU A 240 -11.73 -3.75 -10.60
N MET A 241 -11.56 -2.70 -11.41
CA MET A 241 -11.62 -2.80 -12.86
C MET A 241 -10.43 -3.62 -13.40
N GLY A 242 -9.23 -3.44 -12.85
CA GLY A 242 -8.06 -4.26 -13.17
C GLY A 242 -8.30 -5.74 -12.88
N LEU A 243 -8.88 -6.07 -11.72
CA LEU A 243 -9.24 -7.44 -11.37
C LEU A 243 -10.33 -8.01 -12.30
N PHE A 244 -11.31 -7.19 -12.68
CA PHE A 244 -12.33 -7.58 -13.66
C PHE A 244 -11.71 -7.92 -15.02
N ILE A 245 -10.85 -7.04 -15.54
CA ILE A 245 -10.12 -7.25 -16.80
C ILE A 245 -9.29 -8.54 -16.72
N ALA A 246 -8.51 -8.72 -15.65
CA ALA A 246 -7.71 -9.92 -15.45
C ALA A 246 -8.59 -11.17 -15.39
N THR A 247 -9.74 -11.13 -14.70
CA THR A 247 -10.67 -12.27 -14.64
C THR A 247 -11.22 -12.63 -16.02
N VAL A 248 -11.55 -11.64 -16.86
CA VAL A 248 -11.99 -11.89 -18.24
C VAL A 248 -10.86 -12.56 -19.05
N VAL A 249 -9.64 -12.02 -18.96
CA VAL A 249 -8.46 -12.59 -19.62
C VAL A 249 -8.22 -14.03 -19.17
N PHE A 250 -8.28 -14.29 -17.85
CA PHE A 250 -8.16 -15.62 -17.26
C PHE A 250 -9.14 -16.61 -17.86
N ILE A 251 -10.43 -16.26 -17.91
CA ILE A 251 -11.47 -17.15 -18.44
C ILE A 251 -11.23 -17.44 -19.91
N ARG A 252 -10.86 -16.42 -20.71
CA ARG A 252 -10.57 -16.58 -22.14
C ARG A 252 -9.38 -17.49 -22.38
N ASP A 253 -8.30 -17.30 -21.63
CA ASP A 253 -7.12 -18.16 -21.67
C ASP A 253 -7.48 -19.63 -21.37
N ARG A 254 -8.28 -19.88 -20.31
CA ARG A 254 -8.77 -21.23 -19.99
C ARG A 254 -9.68 -21.84 -21.05
N MET A 255 -10.39 -21.01 -21.80
CA MET A 255 -11.20 -21.42 -22.96
C MET A 255 -10.38 -21.55 -24.26
N HIS A 256 -9.05 -21.48 -24.20
CA HIS A 256 -8.15 -21.55 -25.36
C HIS A 256 -8.42 -20.44 -26.40
N GLN A 257 -8.94 -19.30 -25.94
CA GLN A 257 -9.10 -18.08 -26.73
C GLN A 257 -7.88 -17.16 -26.55
N PRO A 258 -7.70 -16.13 -27.39
CA PRO A 258 -6.64 -15.15 -27.19
C PRO A 258 -6.72 -14.52 -25.79
N ALA A 259 -5.65 -14.66 -25.01
CA ALA A 259 -5.49 -14.15 -23.64
C ALA A 259 -5.33 -12.62 -23.62
N GLN A 260 -6.36 -11.91 -24.08
CA GLN A 260 -6.43 -10.46 -24.09
C GLN A 260 -7.83 -10.00 -23.72
N PHE A 261 -7.96 -8.79 -23.20
CA PHE A 261 -9.27 -8.17 -23.09
C PHE A 261 -9.79 -7.84 -24.49
N TRP A 262 -11.10 -7.63 -24.65
CA TRP A 262 -11.65 -7.25 -25.95
C TRP A 262 -11.03 -5.94 -26.44
N THR A 263 -10.48 -5.98 -27.64
CA THR A 263 -9.91 -4.82 -28.33
C THR A 263 -10.80 -4.45 -29.52
N VAL A 264 -10.97 -3.16 -29.76
CA VAL A 264 -11.69 -2.64 -30.93
C VAL A 264 -10.66 -2.35 -32.02
N PRO A 265 -10.70 -3.07 -33.17
CA PRO A 265 -9.78 -2.82 -34.29
C PRO A 265 -9.85 -1.36 -34.74
N GLY A 266 -8.70 -0.71 -34.95
CA GLY A 266 -8.60 0.70 -35.36
C GLY A 266 -8.62 1.72 -34.22
N PHE A 267 -8.90 1.30 -32.98
CA PHE A 267 -8.94 2.22 -31.82
C PHE A 267 -7.57 2.44 -31.15
N SER A 268 -6.56 1.63 -31.50
CA SER A 268 -5.22 1.67 -30.90
C SER A 268 -4.49 2.99 -31.11
N GLY A 269 -4.68 3.66 -32.25
CA GLY A 269 -4.07 4.96 -32.53
C GLY A 269 -4.70 6.11 -31.74
N ILE A 270 -5.98 5.99 -31.38
CA ILE A 270 -6.76 7.04 -30.69
C ILE A 270 -6.72 6.84 -29.17
N ALA A 271 -6.59 5.60 -28.69
CA ALA A 271 -6.63 5.26 -27.27
C ALA A 271 -5.64 6.06 -26.38
N PRO A 272 -4.36 6.27 -26.75
CA PRO A 272 -3.44 7.09 -25.95
C PRO A 272 -3.91 8.55 -25.85
N TRP A 273 -4.47 9.10 -26.91
CA TRP A 273 -4.98 10.47 -26.93
C TRP A 273 -6.25 10.63 -26.10
N LEU A 274 -7.08 9.59 -25.99
CA LEU A 274 -8.25 9.57 -25.10
C LEU A 274 -7.88 9.61 -23.61
N ALA A 275 -6.67 9.20 -23.24
CA ALA A 275 -6.20 9.32 -21.86
C ALA A 275 -6.17 10.79 -21.40
N ILE A 276 -5.88 11.74 -22.31
CA ILE A 276 -5.82 13.17 -21.98
C ILE A 276 -7.19 13.73 -21.56
N PRO A 277 -8.28 13.65 -22.36
CA PRO A 277 -9.58 14.15 -21.94
C PRO A 277 -10.12 13.38 -20.73
N VAL A 278 -9.89 12.06 -20.63
CA VAL A 278 -10.27 11.28 -19.44
C VAL A 278 -9.56 11.81 -18.20
N PHE A 279 -8.25 12.05 -18.29
CA PHE A 279 -7.47 12.62 -17.20
C PHE A 279 -7.97 14.02 -16.82
N VAL A 280 -8.27 14.89 -17.79
CA VAL A 280 -8.84 16.22 -17.54
C VAL A 280 -10.20 16.12 -16.83
N ILE A 281 -11.05 15.17 -17.23
CA ILE A 281 -12.35 14.91 -16.59
C ILE A 281 -12.14 14.45 -15.14
N LEU A 282 -11.22 13.53 -14.89
CA LEU A 282 -10.91 13.04 -13.54
C LEU A 282 -10.30 14.13 -12.66
N ALA A 283 -9.40 14.96 -13.21
CA ALA A 283 -8.84 16.11 -12.51
C ALA A 283 -9.94 17.13 -12.17
N ALA A 284 -10.83 17.44 -13.12
CA ALA A 284 -11.98 18.30 -12.89
C ALA A 284 -12.92 17.70 -11.83
N TYR A 285 -13.17 16.40 -11.87
CA TYR A 285 -13.96 15.69 -10.87
C TYR A 285 -13.34 15.83 -9.47
N LEU A 286 -12.04 15.58 -9.33
CA LEU A 286 -11.29 15.72 -8.08
C LEU A 286 -11.18 17.16 -7.57
N VAL A 287 -11.39 18.17 -8.43
CA VAL A 287 -11.48 19.58 -8.02
C VAL A 287 -12.91 19.97 -7.64
N PHE A 288 -13.87 19.73 -8.52
CA PHE A 288 -15.21 20.27 -8.38
C PHE A 288 -16.09 19.49 -7.40
N VAL A 289 -15.96 18.16 -7.32
CA VAL A 289 -16.78 17.37 -6.40
C VAL A 289 -16.48 17.72 -4.94
N PRO A 290 -15.22 17.78 -4.50
CA PRO A 290 -14.91 18.19 -3.14
C PRO A 290 -15.40 19.61 -2.82
N LEU A 291 -15.17 20.57 -3.72
CA LEU A 291 -15.60 21.96 -3.54
C LEU A 291 -17.12 22.12 -3.46
N ARG A 292 -17.90 21.27 -4.16
CA ARG A 292 -19.37 21.27 -4.08
C ARG A 292 -19.89 20.67 -2.78
N LYS A 293 -19.09 19.86 -2.08
CA LYS A 293 -19.43 19.23 -0.81
C LYS A 293 -19.04 20.06 0.42
N ALA A 294 -18.73 21.34 0.23
CA ALA A 294 -18.41 22.26 1.32
C ALA A 294 -19.56 22.46 2.31
N GLY A 295 -20.83 22.28 1.89
CA GLY A 295 -22.00 22.46 2.77
C GLY A 295 -22.23 23.91 3.19
N ALA A 296 -23.22 24.13 4.06
CA ALA A 296 -23.54 25.46 4.56
C ALA A 296 -22.53 25.93 5.66
N PRO A 297 -22.32 27.25 5.85
CA PRO A 297 -21.35 27.75 6.83
C PRO A 297 -21.69 27.44 8.29
N ASP A 298 -22.98 27.30 8.59
CA ASP A 298 -23.57 27.06 9.91
C ASP A 298 -23.56 25.58 10.33
N GLU A 299 -23.27 24.66 9.40
CA GLU A 299 -23.17 23.24 9.71
C GLU A 299 -21.92 22.92 10.55
N PRO A 300 -22.05 22.08 11.60
CA PRO A 300 -20.94 21.72 12.47
C PRO A 300 -19.80 21.05 11.70
N ALA A 301 -18.56 21.28 12.14
CA ALA A 301 -17.40 20.67 11.51
C ALA A 301 -17.49 19.13 11.61
N PRO A 302 -17.25 18.40 10.51
CA PRO A 302 -17.12 16.97 10.57
C PRO A 302 -15.87 16.60 11.37
N PRO A 303 -15.78 15.39 11.92
CA PRO A 303 -14.52 14.88 12.45
C PRO A 303 -13.45 14.95 11.34
N THR A 304 -12.36 15.64 11.62
CA THR A 304 -11.22 15.75 10.72
C THR A 304 -10.42 14.45 10.77
N ALA A 305 -10.30 13.78 9.63
CA ALA A 305 -9.58 12.51 9.51
C ALA A 305 -8.05 12.64 9.70
N MET A 306 -7.52 13.87 9.64
CA MET A 306 -6.11 14.16 9.86
C MET A 306 -5.98 15.17 11.01
N MET A 307 -5.50 14.71 12.16
CA MET A 307 -4.77 15.52 13.13
C MET A 307 -3.34 14.97 13.23
#